data_AF-A0A2W4N673-F1
#
_entry.id   AF-A0A2W4N673-F1
#
_cell.length_a   1.000
_cell.length_b   1.000
_cell.length_c   1.000
_cell.angle_alpha   90.00
_cell.angle_beta   90.00
_cell.angle_gamma   90.00
#
_symmetry.space_group_name_H-M   'P 1'
#
loop_
_entity.id
_entity.type
_entity.pdbx_description
1 polymer ?
#
loop_
_entity_poly.entity_id
_entity_poly.type
_entity_poly.pdbx_seq_one_letter_code
_entity_poly.pdbx_strand_id
1 'polypeptide(L)'
;MLGLVATLLLGREFRRDESWGILLGTSLLAIGVASRLGLSPIAAAFAMGLTVSTFSPHRADLKAMVAPSERPVTVPVVVLAGAYLDLEAAPFLWVLVGTAFTARVVLELLRAGVLALVFPKARAAGPALGLGLVPSSAYTLGCGLLAAIRFPDAVGASVLVLAAVSVLAGELIGPLSLRRALERAGDIVPGRPIERPPPSIEPRASRTTLYDVERS
;
A
#
# COMPACT_ATOMS: atom_id res chain seq x y z
N MET A 1 -11.27 6.50 -18.39
CA MET A 1 -12.39 5.88 -19.13
C MET A 1 -12.80 4.51 -18.56
N LEU A 2 -11.88 3.56 -18.31
CA LEU A 2 -12.22 2.26 -17.68
C LEU A 2 -12.81 2.38 -16.26
N GLY A 3 -12.26 3.28 -15.42
CA GLY A 3 -12.80 3.56 -14.09
C GLY A 3 -14.25 4.05 -14.13
N LEU A 4 -14.60 4.88 -15.13
CA LEU A 4 -15.92 5.49 -15.27
C LEU A 4 -17.02 4.45 -15.53
N VAL A 5 -16.70 3.41 -16.30
CA VAL A 5 -17.61 2.28 -16.57
C VAL A 5 -17.79 1.43 -15.30
N ALA A 6 -16.73 1.22 -14.52
CA ALA A 6 -16.82 0.51 -13.24
C ALA A 6 -17.63 1.29 -12.19
N THR A 7 -17.52 2.63 -12.14
CA THR A 7 -18.35 3.47 -11.26
C THR A 7 -19.81 3.50 -11.67
N LEU A 8 -20.11 3.50 -12.98
CA LEU A 8 -21.49 3.42 -13.48
C LEU A 8 -22.15 2.06 -13.15
N LEU A 9 -21.37 0.98 -13.08
CA LEU A 9 -21.84 -0.35 -12.67
C LEU A 9 -22.02 -0.50 -11.15
N LEU A 10 -21.18 0.14 -10.33
CA LEU A 10 -21.29 0.09 -8.86
C LEU A 10 -22.43 0.94 -8.28
N GLY A 11 -23.01 1.85 -9.06
CA GLY A 11 -23.98 2.84 -8.57
C GLY A 11 -25.38 2.33 -8.29
N ARG A 12 -25.72 1.04 -8.55
CA ARG A 12 -27.13 0.62 -8.65
C ARG A 12 -27.76 -0.16 -7.50
N GLU A 13 -27.04 -0.82 -6.60
CA GLU A 13 -27.70 -1.44 -5.43
C GLU A 13 -26.70 -1.79 -4.32
N PHE A 14 -27.00 -1.39 -3.09
CA PHE A 14 -26.12 -1.55 -1.93
C PHE A 14 -26.74 -2.53 -0.91
N ARG A 15 -26.28 -3.78 -0.93
CA ARG A 15 -26.40 -4.75 0.18
C ARG A 15 -25.00 -5.30 0.48
N ARG A 16 -24.66 -5.48 1.76
CA ARG A 16 -23.29 -5.85 2.21
C ARG A 16 -22.76 -7.13 1.58
N ASP A 17 -23.63 -8.12 1.37
CA ASP A 17 -23.24 -9.42 0.78
C ASP A 17 -23.06 -9.32 -0.75
N GLU A 18 -23.86 -8.48 -1.42
CA GLU A 18 -23.72 -8.20 -2.86
C GLU A 18 -22.47 -7.36 -3.16
N SER A 19 -22.02 -6.55 -2.20
CA SER A 19 -20.89 -5.64 -2.35
C SER A 19 -19.55 -6.38 -2.58
N TRP A 20 -19.35 -7.56 -1.98
CA TRP A 20 -18.16 -8.38 -2.24
C TRP A 20 -18.14 -8.93 -3.65
N GLY A 21 -19.28 -9.45 -4.13
CA GLY A 21 -19.41 -9.96 -5.49
C GLY A 21 -19.20 -8.87 -6.53
N ILE A 22 -19.76 -7.69 -6.30
CA ILE A 22 -19.59 -6.52 -7.17
C ILE A 22 -18.12 -6.08 -7.17
N LEU A 23 -17.47 -5.97 -6.00
CA LEU A 23 -16.08 -5.54 -5.90
C LEU A 23 -15.12 -6.53 -6.59
N LEU A 24 -15.27 -7.83 -6.32
CA LEU A 24 -14.46 -8.86 -6.96
C LEU A 24 -14.74 -8.94 -8.46
N GLY A 25 -16.00 -8.93 -8.87
CA GLY A 25 -16.40 -8.98 -10.28
C GLY A 25 -15.86 -7.80 -11.07
N THR A 26 -15.98 -6.58 -10.55
CA THR A 26 -15.42 -5.39 -11.19
C THR A 26 -13.90 -5.37 -11.18
N SER A 27 -13.25 -5.90 -10.14
CA SER A 27 -11.78 -6.06 -10.09
C SER A 27 -11.29 -7.04 -11.14
N LEU A 28 -11.91 -8.23 -11.24
CA LEU A 28 -11.57 -9.24 -12.25
C LEU A 28 -11.81 -8.70 -13.66
N LEU A 29 -12.92 -7.99 -13.88
CA LEU A 29 -13.23 -7.39 -15.17
C LEU A 29 -12.20 -6.30 -15.53
N ALA A 30 -11.83 -5.43 -14.60
CA ALA A 30 -10.81 -4.42 -14.81
C ALA A 30 -9.44 -5.06 -15.14
N ILE A 31 -9.05 -6.10 -14.41
CA ILE A 31 -7.81 -6.86 -14.66
C ILE A 31 -7.87 -7.55 -16.03
N GLY A 32 -8.98 -8.20 -16.36
CA GLY A 32 -9.18 -8.90 -17.63
C GLY A 32 -9.10 -7.95 -18.82
N VAL A 33 -9.78 -6.80 -18.75
CA VAL A 33 -9.73 -5.77 -19.79
C VAL A 33 -8.32 -5.18 -19.91
N ALA A 34 -7.67 -4.88 -18.79
CA ALA A 34 -6.29 -4.37 -18.79
C ALA A 34 -5.33 -5.37 -19.46
N SER A 35 -5.45 -6.66 -19.14
CA SER A 35 -4.60 -7.71 -19.73
C SER A 35 -4.77 -7.82 -21.25
N ARG A 36 -5.99 -7.67 -21.77
CA ARG A 36 -6.26 -7.69 -23.22
C ARG A 36 -5.73 -6.46 -23.95
N LEU A 37 -5.63 -5.33 -23.26
CA LEU A 37 -5.07 -4.08 -23.80
C LEU A 37 -3.54 -4.01 -23.65
N GLY A 38 -2.89 -5.04 -23.07
CA GLY A 38 -1.46 -5.02 -22.78
C GLY A 38 -1.07 -4.07 -21.64
N LEU A 39 -2.02 -3.66 -20.80
CA LEU A 39 -1.79 -2.79 -19.65
C LEU A 39 -1.49 -3.61 -18.38
N SER A 40 -0.79 -2.99 -17.43
CA SER A 40 -0.48 -3.63 -16.14
C SER A 40 -1.76 -3.88 -15.31
N PRO A 41 -2.04 -5.15 -14.92
CA PRO A 41 -3.17 -5.48 -14.04
C PRO A 41 -3.16 -4.72 -12.71
N ILE A 42 -1.97 -4.51 -12.13
CA ILE A 42 -1.80 -3.80 -10.85
C ILE A 42 -2.20 -2.33 -11.01
N ALA A 43 -1.76 -1.69 -12.10
CA ALA A 43 -2.12 -0.30 -12.39
C ALA A 43 -3.63 -0.15 -12.60
N ALA A 44 -4.26 -1.13 -13.26
CA ALA A 44 -5.71 -1.14 -13.47
C ALA A 44 -6.48 -1.32 -12.15
N ALA A 45 -6.07 -2.25 -11.30
CA ALA A 45 -6.66 -2.45 -9.98
C ALA A 45 -6.50 -1.19 -9.10
N PHE A 46 -5.35 -0.53 -9.14
CA PHE A 46 -5.11 0.73 -8.44
C PHE A 46 -6.02 1.85 -8.94
N ALA A 47 -6.10 2.04 -10.27
CA ALA A 47 -6.97 3.05 -10.87
C ALA A 47 -8.46 2.81 -10.54
N MET A 48 -8.89 1.55 -10.50
CA MET A 48 -10.23 1.18 -10.05
C MET A 48 -10.45 1.56 -8.58
N GLY A 49 -9.55 1.17 -7.68
CA GLY A 49 -9.64 1.51 -6.26
C GLY A 49 -9.67 3.03 -6.03
N LEU A 50 -8.85 3.78 -6.78
CA LEU A 50 -8.85 5.25 -6.77
C LEU A 50 -10.22 5.81 -7.19
N THR A 51 -10.78 5.29 -8.28
CA THR A 51 -12.10 5.72 -8.77
C THR A 51 -13.20 5.43 -7.74
N VAL A 52 -13.20 4.24 -7.14
CA VAL A 52 -14.15 3.87 -6.08
C VAL A 52 -13.99 4.78 -4.86
N SER A 53 -12.76 5.08 -4.44
CA SER A 53 -12.50 5.96 -3.30
C SER A 53 -12.96 7.41 -3.55
N THR A 54 -12.90 7.89 -4.79
CA THR A 54 -13.27 9.27 -5.14
C THR A 54 -14.78 9.45 -5.33
N PHE A 55 -15.44 8.51 -6.01
CA PHE A 55 -16.82 8.69 -6.45
C PHE A 55 -17.85 7.90 -5.63
N SER A 56 -17.45 6.91 -4.84
CA SER A 56 -18.41 6.09 -4.09
C SER A 56 -18.91 6.82 -2.82
N PRO A 57 -20.23 6.97 -2.65
CA PRO A 57 -20.80 7.48 -1.41
C PRO A 57 -20.51 6.56 -0.20
N HIS A 58 -20.31 5.26 -0.45
CA HIS A 58 -20.06 4.23 0.58
C HIS A 58 -18.58 3.86 0.72
N ARG A 59 -17.65 4.77 0.38
CA ARG A 59 -16.19 4.52 0.45
C ARG A 59 -15.72 4.03 1.83
N ALA A 60 -16.36 4.47 2.92
CA ALA A 60 -15.99 4.07 4.28
C ALA A 60 -16.33 2.60 4.54
N ASP A 61 -17.53 2.16 4.13
CA ASP A 61 -17.95 0.77 4.27
C ASP A 61 -17.12 -0.16 3.38
N LEU A 62 -16.86 0.23 2.13
CA LEU A 62 -16.00 -0.54 1.22
C LEU A 62 -14.57 -0.69 1.78
N LYS A 63 -14.01 0.40 2.34
CA LYS A 63 -12.69 0.36 2.98
C LYS A 63 -12.70 -0.56 4.22
N ALA A 64 -13.73 -0.47 5.05
CA ALA A 64 -13.85 -1.32 6.25
C ALA A 64 -14.05 -2.80 5.91
N MET A 65 -14.69 -3.10 4.78
CA MET A 65 -14.84 -4.46 4.28
C MET A 65 -13.53 -5.04 3.73
N VAL A 66 -12.76 -4.25 2.98
CA VAL A 66 -11.53 -4.73 2.32
C VAL A 66 -10.32 -4.73 3.26
N ALA A 67 -10.21 -3.80 4.20
CA ALA A 67 -9.02 -3.69 5.07
C ALA A 67 -8.68 -4.99 5.83
N PRO A 68 -9.65 -5.76 6.38
CA PRO A 68 -9.35 -7.03 7.04
C PRO A 68 -8.77 -8.10 6.11
N SER A 69 -9.01 -8.05 4.80
CA SER A 69 -8.53 -9.06 3.84
C SER A 69 -7.08 -8.87 3.41
N GLU A 70 -6.52 -7.67 3.62
CA GLU A 70 -5.11 -7.38 3.32
C GLU A 70 -4.16 -8.31 4.09
N ARG A 71 -4.45 -8.53 5.38
CA ARG A 71 -3.58 -9.30 6.28
C ARG A 71 -3.54 -10.80 5.91
N PRO A 72 -4.68 -11.49 5.70
CA PRO A 72 -4.69 -12.87 5.21
C PRO A 72 -3.96 -13.09 3.89
N VAL A 73 -3.90 -12.09 3.01
CA VAL A 73 -3.19 -12.19 1.71
C VAL A 73 -1.69 -11.91 1.87
N THR A 74 -1.34 -10.92 2.68
CA THR A 74 0.04 -10.46 2.81
C THR A 74 0.90 -11.44 3.61
N VAL A 75 0.35 -12.05 4.67
CA VAL A 75 1.11 -12.95 5.55
C VAL A 75 1.70 -14.16 4.80
N PRO A 76 0.92 -14.95 4.03
CA PRO A 76 1.46 -16.07 3.26
C PRO A 76 2.51 -15.64 2.23
N VAL A 77 2.32 -14.48 1.58
CA VAL A 77 3.29 -13.97 0.59
C VAL A 77 4.63 -13.66 1.24
N VAL A 78 4.64 -13.04 2.42
CA VAL A 78 5.88 -12.73 3.14
C VAL A 78 6.56 -14.01 3.64
N VAL A 79 5.79 -14.98 4.16
CA VAL A 79 6.32 -16.28 4.57
C VAL A 79 6.94 -17.02 3.38
N LEU A 80 6.24 -17.05 2.24
CA LEU A 80 6.71 -17.71 1.02
C LEU A 80 7.94 -16.99 0.44
N ALA A 81 7.99 -15.66 0.50
CA ALA A 81 9.16 -14.88 0.11
C ALA A 81 10.39 -15.20 0.97
N GLY A 82 10.20 -15.43 2.28
CA GLY A 82 11.26 -15.91 3.15
C GLY A 82 11.70 -17.35 2.83
N ALA A 83 10.77 -18.22 2.47
CA ALA A 83 11.06 -19.60 2.11
C ALA A 83 11.82 -19.75 0.77
N TYR A 84 11.58 -18.83 -0.18
CA TYR A 84 12.26 -18.78 -1.48
C TYR A 84 13.59 -18.01 -1.44
N LEU A 85 13.98 -17.50 -0.28
CA LEU A 85 15.18 -16.68 -0.16
C LEU A 85 16.43 -17.57 -0.26
N ASP A 86 17.18 -17.42 -1.34
CA ASP A 86 18.46 -18.10 -1.54
C ASP A 86 19.61 -17.08 -1.52
N LEU A 87 20.41 -17.12 -0.46
CA LEU A 87 21.54 -16.22 -0.22
C LEU A 87 22.83 -16.65 -0.94
N GLU A 88 22.84 -17.83 -1.54
CA GLU A 88 23.98 -18.41 -2.26
C GLU A 88 23.72 -18.51 -3.77
N ALA A 89 22.58 -17.99 -4.23
CA ALA A 89 22.10 -18.12 -5.60
C ALA A 89 23.02 -17.56 -6.70
N ALA A 90 23.95 -16.65 -6.36
CA ALA A 90 24.83 -16.04 -7.34
C ALA A 90 26.23 -15.71 -6.78
N PRO A 91 27.31 -15.92 -7.56
CA PRO A 91 28.61 -15.36 -7.23
C PRO A 91 28.49 -13.83 -7.21
N PHE A 92 29.04 -13.19 -6.18
CA PHE A 92 28.95 -11.74 -5.94
C PHE A 92 27.55 -11.19 -5.64
N LEU A 93 26.59 -12.03 -5.25
CA LEU A 93 25.23 -11.60 -4.86
C LEU A 93 25.26 -10.41 -3.90
N TRP A 94 26.04 -10.51 -2.82
CA TRP A 94 26.14 -9.47 -1.80
C TRP A 94 26.72 -8.14 -2.32
N VAL A 95 27.60 -8.19 -3.32
CA VAL A 95 28.14 -6.99 -3.97
C VAL A 95 27.06 -6.33 -4.83
N LEU A 96 26.32 -7.12 -5.61
CA LEU A 96 25.21 -6.61 -6.42
C LEU A 96 24.11 -6.01 -5.54
N VAL A 97 23.70 -6.73 -4.50
CA VAL A 97 22.66 -6.28 -3.56
C VAL A 97 23.13 -5.04 -2.81
N GLY A 98 24.36 -5.03 -2.32
CA GLY A 98 24.95 -3.89 -1.62
C GLY A 98 25.01 -2.64 -2.51
N THR A 99 25.53 -2.75 -3.73
CA THR A 99 25.62 -1.62 -4.67
C THR A 99 24.23 -1.11 -5.08
N ALA A 100 23.29 -1.99 -5.41
CA ALA A 100 21.92 -1.61 -5.75
C ALA A 100 21.20 -0.95 -4.57
N PHE A 101 21.39 -1.47 -3.36
CA PHE A 101 20.82 -0.89 -2.14
C PHE A 101 21.42 0.48 -1.84
N THR A 102 22.74 0.64 -1.92
CA THR A 102 23.39 1.96 -1.72
C THR A 102 22.92 2.97 -2.75
N ALA A 103 22.82 2.59 -4.03
CA ALA A 103 22.28 3.46 -5.07
C ALA A 103 20.84 3.90 -4.75
N ARG A 104 20.01 2.99 -4.22
CA ARG A 104 18.64 3.30 -3.77
C ARG A 104 18.63 4.30 -2.62
N VAL A 105 19.47 4.11 -1.60
CA VAL A 105 19.59 5.04 -0.46
C VAL A 105 20.02 6.44 -0.94
N VAL A 106 21.01 6.53 -1.82
CA VAL A 106 21.46 7.81 -2.39
C VAL A 106 20.32 8.49 -3.14
N LEU A 107 19.57 7.74 -3.95
CA LEU A 107 18.44 8.29 -4.71
C LEU A 107 17.35 8.84 -3.78
N GLU A 108 17.05 8.17 -2.68
CA GLU A 108 16.07 8.64 -1.68
C GLU A 108 16.54 9.93 -0.97
N LEU A 109 17.83 10.04 -0.66
CA LEU A 109 18.39 11.27 -0.10
C LEU A 109 18.32 12.43 -1.10
N LEU A 110 18.62 12.18 -2.38
CA LEU A 110 18.50 13.18 -3.44
C LEU A 110 17.05 13.62 -3.62
N ARG A 111 16.10 12.67 -3.63
CA ARG A 111 14.64 12.96 -3.68
C ARG A 111 14.20 13.83 -2.52
N ALA A 112 14.67 13.54 -1.30
CA ALA A 112 14.45 14.37 -0.12
C ALA A 112 14.90 15.81 -0.33
N GLY A 113 16.12 15.98 -0.86
CA GLY A 113 16.71 17.28 -1.13
C GLY A 113 15.90 18.08 -2.13
N VAL A 114 15.51 17.46 -3.24
CA VAL A 114 14.63 18.10 -4.25
C VAL A 114 13.29 18.49 -3.64
N LEU A 115 12.67 17.61 -2.85
CA LEU A 115 11.39 17.89 -2.20
C LEU A 115 11.48 19.07 -1.21
N ALA A 116 12.57 19.15 -0.44
CA ALA A 116 12.82 20.25 0.51
C ALA A 116 13.14 21.59 -0.19
N LEU A 117 13.59 21.56 -1.45
CA LEU A 117 13.76 22.75 -2.28
C LEU A 117 12.42 23.26 -2.80
N VAL A 118 11.54 22.36 -3.27
CA VAL A 118 10.24 22.70 -3.86
C VAL A 118 9.19 23.07 -2.80
N PHE A 119 9.19 22.39 -1.65
CA PHE A 119 8.19 22.59 -0.59
C PHE A 119 8.82 23.18 0.68
N PRO A 120 8.60 24.48 0.97
CA PRO A 120 9.18 25.15 2.13
C PRO A 120 8.83 24.49 3.47
N LYS A 121 7.60 23.93 3.58
CA LYS A 121 7.15 23.19 4.76
C LYS A 121 7.89 21.86 4.97
N ALA A 122 8.34 21.22 3.89
CA ALA A 122 9.13 19.99 3.95
C ALA A 122 10.59 20.27 4.38
N ARG A 123 11.07 21.51 4.23
CA ARG A 123 12.43 21.90 4.63
C ARG A 123 12.67 21.78 6.14
N ALA A 124 11.63 21.99 6.95
CA ALA A 124 11.71 21.85 8.42
C ALA A 124 12.01 20.41 8.86
N ALA A 125 11.49 19.43 8.12
CA ALA A 125 11.67 18.02 8.42
C ALA A 125 12.99 17.43 7.87
N GLY A 126 13.62 18.13 6.90
CA GLY A 126 14.99 17.88 6.44
C GLY A 126 15.20 16.55 5.70
N PRO A 127 16.45 16.07 5.54
CA PRO A 127 16.76 14.83 4.81
C PRO A 127 16.17 13.57 5.45
N ALA A 128 15.74 13.67 6.72
CA ALA A 128 15.03 12.60 7.42
C ALA A 128 13.66 12.31 6.80
N LEU A 129 13.05 13.25 6.05
CA LEU A 129 11.85 12.96 5.28
C LEU A 129 12.10 11.95 4.17
N GLY A 130 13.17 12.10 3.40
CA GLY A 130 13.45 11.17 2.29
C GLY A 130 13.72 9.76 2.81
N LEU A 131 14.48 9.65 3.89
CA LEU A 131 14.68 8.38 4.59
C LEU A 131 13.38 7.84 5.23
N GLY A 132 12.44 8.72 5.60
CA GLY A 132 11.10 8.35 6.07
C GLY A 132 10.13 7.96 4.95
N LEU A 133 10.46 8.23 3.68
CA LEU A 133 9.74 7.81 2.47
C LEU A 133 10.29 6.51 1.86
N VAL A 134 11.29 5.91 2.51
CA VAL A 134 11.82 4.58 2.19
C VAL A 134 10.87 3.39 2.48
N PRO A 135 9.66 3.48 3.11
CA PRO A 135 8.88 2.29 3.45
C PRO A 135 8.74 1.34 2.26
N SER A 136 9.49 0.25 2.35
CA SER A 136 9.49 -0.81 1.35
C SER A 136 8.43 -1.77 1.82
N SER A 137 7.27 -1.72 1.17
CA SER A 137 6.08 -2.46 1.57
C SER A 137 6.18 -3.94 1.21
N ALA A 138 5.34 -4.76 1.83
CA ALA A 138 5.22 -6.19 1.53
C ALA A 138 4.94 -6.49 0.04
N TYR A 139 4.36 -5.54 -0.69
CA TYR A 139 4.21 -5.63 -2.15
C TYR A 139 5.55 -5.72 -2.89
N THR A 140 6.61 -5.05 -2.38
CA THR A 140 7.97 -5.14 -2.93
C THR A 140 8.52 -6.56 -2.80
N LEU A 141 8.33 -7.18 -1.62
CA LEU A 141 8.65 -8.60 -1.39
C LEU A 141 7.84 -9.52 -2.31
N GLY A 142 6.54 -9.27 -2.47
CA GLY A 142 5.68 -10.04 -3.38
C GLY A 142 6.14 -9.96 -4.85
N CYS A 143 6.55 -8.78 -5.32
CA CYS A 143 7.14 -8.62 -6.65
C CYS A 143 8.47 -9.36 -6.79
N GLY A 144 9.32 -9.32 -5.76
CA GLY A 144 10.58 -10.09 -5.73
C GLY A 144 10.31 -11.60 -5.78
N LEU A 145 9.33 -12.08 -5.02
CA LEU A 145 8.94 -13.48 -5.01
C LEU A 145 8.38 -13.91 -6.37
N LEU A 146 7.53 -13.09 -6.99
CA LEU A 146 7.02 -13.36 -8.32
C LEU A 146 8.14 -13.43 -9.37
N ALA A 147 9.16 -12.57 -9.24
CA ALA A 147 10.34 -12.62 -10.10
C ALA A 147 11.14 -13.92 -9.90
N ALA A 148 11.37 -14.35 -8.66
CA ALA A 148 12.04 -15.60 -8.35
C ALA A 148 11.28 -16.84 -8.85
N ILE A 149 9.95 -16.85 -8.74
CA ILE A 149 9.11 -17.94 -9.25
C ILE A 149 9.11 -17.96 -10.79
N ARG A 150 9.03 -16.80 -11.43
CA ARG A 150 8.92 -16.69 -12.90
C ARG A 150 10.25 -16.89 -13.62
N PHE A 151 11.36 -16.52 -12.97
CA PHE A 151 12.71 -16.63 -13.47
C PHE A 151 13.56 -17.36 -12.43
N PRO A 152 13.54 -18.71 -12.41
CA PRO A 152 14.26 -19.53 -11.43
C PRO A 152 15.78 -19.57 -11.69
N ASP A 153 16.35 -18.45 -12.13
CA ASP A 153 17.77 -18.23 -12.36
C ASP A 153 18.35 -17.33 -11.26
N ALA A 154 19.67 -17.19 -11.23
CA ALA A 154 20.40 -16.29 -10.33
C ALA A 154 19.84 -14.84 -10.32
N VAL A 155 19.28 -14.39 -11.44
CA VAL A 155 18.67 -13.06 -11.56
C VAL A 155 17.39 -12.96 -10.72
N GLY A 156 16.47 -13.91 -10.82
CA GLY A 156 15.22 -13.88 -10.05
C GLY A 156 15.47 -13.97 -8.54
N ALA A 157 16.40 -14.85 -8.14
CA ALA A 157 16.83 -14.96 -6.75
C ALA A 157 17.47 -13.65 -6.24
N SER A 158 18.35 -13.03 -7.03
CA SER A 158 19.00 -11.77 -6.61
C SER A 158 18.01 -10.60 -6.45
N VAL A 159 16.96 -10.54 -7.28
CA VAL A 159 15.88 -9.55 -7.15
C VAL A 159 15.09 -9.79 -5.86
N LEU A 160 14.77 -11.04 -5.51
CA LEU A 160 14.10 -11.37 -4.25
C LEU A 160 14.95 -11.00 -3.04
N VAL A 161 16.25 -11.30 -3.06
CA VAL A 161 17.18 -10.93 -1.98
C VAL A 161 17.28 -9.41 -1.84
N LEU A 162 17.41 -8.68 -2.95
CA LEU A 162 17.41 -7.21 -2.93
C LEU A 162 16.10 -6.65 -2.38
N ALA A 163 14.96 -7.23 -2.76
CA ALA A 163 13.64 -6.84 -2.23
C ALA A 163 13.56 -7.07 -0.72
N ALA A 164 14.01 -8.24 -0.23
CA ALA A 164 14.02 -8.57 1.18
C ALA A 164 14.92 -7.63 1.99
N VAL A 165 16.16 -7.38 1.53
CA VAL A 165 17.07 -6.41 2.17
C VAL A 165 16.45 -5.01 2.20
N SER A 166 15.80 -4.59 1.11
CA SER A 166 15.13 -3.29 1.05
C SER A 166 13.98 -3.18 2.05
N VAL A 167 13.14 -4.22 2.17
CA VAL A 167 12.04 -4.25 3.14
C VAL A 167 12.57 -4.22 4.57
N LEU A 168 13.52 -5.08 4.91
CA LEU A 168 14.11 -5.11 6.25
C LEU A 168 14.77 -3.78 6.64
N ALA A 169 15.53 -3.19 5.71
CA ALA A 169 16.14 -1.89 5.94
C ALA A 169 15.09 -0.77 6.03
N GLY A 170 14.05 -0.81 5.20
CA GLY A 170 12.95 0.16 5.21
C GLY A 170 12.13 0.13 6.50
N GLU A 171 11.84 -1.06 7.04
CA GLU A 171 11.15 -1.24 8.32
C GLU A 171 11.99 -0.78 9.51
N LEU A 172 13.32 -0.90 9.43
CA LEU A 172 14.20 -0.44 10.51
C LEU A 172 14.46 1.07 10.44
N ILE A 173 14.78 1.59 9.25
CA ILE A 173 15.20 2.98 9.04
C ILE A 173 13.98 3.90 8.91
N GLY A 174 12.94 3.45 8.22
CA GLY A 174 11.74 4.22 7.89
C GLY A 174 11.03 4.83 9.10
N PRO A 175 10.53 4.05 10.08
CA PRO A 175 9.80 4.59 11.22
C PRO A 175 10.68 5.48 12.12
N LEU A 176 11.95 5.11 12.31
CA LEU A 176 12.90 5.93 13.07
C LEU A 176 13.15 7.27 12.38
N SER A 177 13.33 7.27 11.06
CA SER A 177 13.57 8.49 10.30
C SER A 177 12.33 9.36 10.21
N LEU A 178 11.16 8.76 9.95
CA LEU A 178 9.88 9.46 9.88
C LEU A 178 9.56 10.14 11.22
N ARG A 179 9.78 9.45 12.35
CA ARG A 179 9.61 10.04 13.68
C ARG A 179 10.51 11.26 13.87
N ARG A 180 11.80 11.17 13.55
CA ARG A 180 12.73 12.31 13.65
C ARG A 180 12.35 13.46 12.73
N ALA A 181 11.81 13.16 11.54
CA ALA A 181 11.38 14.16 10.58
C ALA A 181 10.16 14.94 11.11
N LEU A 182 9.19 14.24 11.70
CA LEU A 182 8.00 14.84 12.30
C LEU A 182 8.33 15.61 13.59
N GLU A 183 9.26 15.12 14.42
CA GLU A 183 9.78 15.86 15.58
C GLU A 183 10.45 17.17 15.15
N ARG A 184 11.24 17.16 14.06
CA ARG A 184 11.88 18.37 13.51
C ARG A 184 10.89 19.32 12.83
N ALA A 185 9.82 18.80 12.24
CA ALA A 185 8.74 19.61 11.69
C ALA A 185 7.91 20.32 12.78
N GLY A 186 8.02 19.87 14.04
CA GLY A 186 7.21 20.35 15.15
C GLY A 186 5.82 19.70 15.24
N ASP A 187 5.54 18.69 14.41
CA ASP A 187 4.25 17.97 14.38
C ASP A 187 4.12 16.97 15.54
N ILE A 188 5.25 16.50 16.09
CA ILE A 188 5.28 15.60 17.25
C ILE A 188 6.15 16.22 18.35
N VAL A 189 5.57 16.38 19.54
CA VAL A 189 6.30 16.79 20.76
C VAL A 189 6.77 15.54 21.51
N PRO A 190 8.07 15.37 21.78
CA PRO A 190 8.58 14.23 22.56
C PRO A 190 7.88 14.15 23.93
N GLY A 191 7.25 13.01 24.23
CA GLY A 191 6.63 12.75 25.53
C GLY A 191 5.14 13.08 25.65
N ARG A 192 4.50 13.65 24.62
CA ARG A 192 3.03 13.77 24.60
C ARG A 192 2.42 12.51 23.97
N PRO A 193 1.45 11.83 24.60
CA PRO A 193 0.77 10.69 23.98
C PRO A 193 0.18 11.10 22.63
N ILE A 194 0.32 10.25 21.61
CA ILE A 194 -0.38 10.44 20.33
C ILE A 194 -1.87 10.47 20.65
N GLU A 195 -2.49 11.64 20.51
CA GLU A 195 -3.91 11.81 20.73
C GLU A 195 -4.63 10.91 19.73
N ARG A 196 -5.39 9.93 20.24
CA ARG A 196 -6.12 9.00 19.38
C ARG A 196 -7.03 9.86 18.49
N PRO A 197 -7.11 9.57 17.18
CA PRO A 197 -8.08 10.26 16.34
C PRO A 197 -9.45 10.14 17.00
N PRO A 198 -10.26 11.22 17.02
CA PRO A 198 -11.60 11.16 17.58
C PRO A 198 -12.32 9.96 16.97
N PRO A 199 -13.13 9.22 17.76
CA PRO A 199 -13.81 8.03 17.26
C PRO A 199 -14.49 8.40 15.94
N SER A 200 -14.11 7.69 14.87
CA SER A 200 -14.71 7.87 13.56
C SER A 200 -16.22 7.82 13.73
N ILE A 201 -16.92 8.86 13.28
CA ILE A 201 -18.38 9.01 13.33
C ILE A 201 -19.01 7.64 13.15
N GLU A 202 -19.56 7.08 14.24
CA GLU A 202 -20.39 5.88 14.17
C GLU A 202 -21.39 6.13 13.03
N PRO A 203 -21.64 5.15 12.14
CA PRO A 203 -22.70 5.30 11.16
C PRO A 203 -23.93 5.74 11.94
N ARG A 204 -24.42 6.95 11.65
CA ARG A 204 -25.57 7.55 12.32
C ARG A 204 -26.67 6.52 12.19
N ALA A 205 -26.89 5.72 13.24
CA ALA A 205 -27.97 4.77 13.26
C ALA A 205 -29.19 5.62 12.97
N SER A 206 -29.84 5.34 11.83
CA SER A 206 -31.09 5.94 11.42
C SER A 206 -32.10 5.66 12.54
N ARG A 207 -32.10 6.46 13.60
CA ARG A 207 -33.27 6.65 14.44
C ARG A 207 -34.35 7.19 13.50
N THR A 208 -35.54 6.62 13.58
CA THR A 208 -36.71 6.72 12.66
C THR A 208 -36.65 5.58 11.64
N THR A 209 -37.41 4.48 11.72
CA THR A 209 -38.76 4.22 12.27
C THR A 209 -38.85 2.73 12.65
N LEU A 210 -38.94 2.42 13.94
CA LEU A 210 -39.41 1.12 14.41
C LEU A 210 -39.93 1.33 15.82
N TYR A 211 -41.16 1.83 15.96
CA TYR A 211 -42.05 1.79 17.14
C TYR A 211 -43.25 2.73 16.92
N ASP A 212 -44.09 2.44 15.93
CA ASP A 212 -45.48 2.97 15.92
C ASP A 212 -46.44 2.05 15.13
N VAL A 213 -46.29 0.74 15.35
CA VAL A 213 -47.29 -0.28 15.01
C VAL A 213 -47.40 -1.23 16.19
N GLU A 214 -47.64 -0.70 17.38
CA GLU A 214 -48.08 -1.50 18.54
C GLU A 214 -48.62 -0.60 19.66
N ARG A 215 -49.83 -0.08 19.46
CA ARG A 215 -50.88 0.30 20.44
C ARG A 215 -52.02 0.96 19.63
N SER A 216 -53.21 0.39 19.48
CA SER A 216 -54.24 0.09 20.51
C SER A 216 -54.51 1.29 21.41
#